data_AF-A0A7X5BSL6-F1
#
_entry.id   AF-A0A7X5BSL6-F1
#
_cell.length_a   1.000
_cell.length_b   1.000
_cell.length_c   1.000
_cell.angle_alpha   90.00
_cell.angle_beta   90.00
_cell.angle_gamma   90.00
#
_symmetry.space_group_name_H-M   'P 1'
#
loop_
_entity.id
_entity.type
_entity.pdbx_description
1 polymer ?
#
loop_
_entity_poly.entity_id
_entity_poly.type
_entity_poly.pdbx_seq_one_letter_code
_entity_poly.pdbx_strand_id
1 'polypeptide(L)'
;MKTERMMTGRGLQGFAWVLTTLAMALTSTGCGDECVDDFDCRDQGAVPAGQRFTCAENKCELTSIIVPDAGTETDAGTTTDAGTTTDAGTGADAGTTTDAGTGADAGTTTDAGTETDAGTTTDAGTETDAGTDPCETTTYDPKLGTLQLQSGFVAGESASLPASAGPVGVTPGPTYSLYTVVSGSSTGPHALYSLGTWPQVSLGTAQLFDVAAPADRAAGTKLFLSPFVETDGQRVLTGYTKSGAGFPGSVGVYDISAPANSTYVSAPSNFSAGVVPGAFLINGGGLDTVSAGLAVYALKTDSSPFTALKVGTLPPETGGSGFTAVATNGVAMLGYFSDDTFLNEGRAVAPAAITEALRSGTPFVVADAPALDVGSNFVAASGHGEGVSVLRGDYVPPDYNFAGTDVSRFAFTVTDEGATVTVGARQPVLVYADQCTRVTGMTAIGVDLLVGVDDKNGPRLVRIQQAPQFR
;
A
#
# COMPACT_ATOMS: atom_id res chain seq x y z
N MET A 1 -57.70 -18.88 31.42
CA MET A 1 -57.97 -17.94 32.53
C MET A 1 -57.22 -16.66 32.16
N LYS A 2 -57.85 -15.64 31.57
CA LYS A 2 -58.52 -14.49 32.25
C LYS A 2 -57.66 -14.01 33.43
N THR A 3 -57.15 -12.77 33.48
CA THR A 3 -57.94 -11.54 33.33
C THR A 3 -57.05 -10.32 33.01
N GLU A 4 -57.58 -9.47 32.14
CA GLU A 4 -57.15 -8.11 31.78
C GLU A 4 -57.26 -7.12 32.95
N ARG A 5 -56.57 -5.97 32.86
CA ARG A 5 -57.24 -4.68 33.11
C ARG A 5 -56.58 -3.51 32.36
N MET A 6 -57.44 -2.91 31.55
CA MET A 6 -57.35 -1.71 30.72
C MET A 6 -57.79 -0.49 31.55
N MET A 7 -57.30 0.72 31.22
CA MET A 7 -57.99 2.05 31.29
C MET A 7 -56.93 3.14 30.94
N THR A 8 -56.86 3.84 29.80
CA THR A 8 -57.74 4.80 29.07
C THR A 8 -58.13 6.11 29.78
N GLY A 9 -57.89 7.24 29.07
CA GLY A 9 -58.60 8.54 29.20
C GLY A 9 -57.68 9.75 29.45
N ARG A 10 -57.29 10.54 28.43
CA ARG A 10 -57.98 11.76 27.89
C ARG A 10 -58.24 12.83 28.98
N GLY A 11 -57.94 14.12 28.85
CA GLY A 11 -57.53 14.97 27.74
C GLY A 11 -58.02 16.41 27.98
N LEU A 12 -57.44 17.36 27.24
CA LEU A 12 -57.92 18.71 26.88
C LEU A 12 -58.08 19.80 27.96
N GLN A 13 -57.40 20.93 27.75
CA GLN A 13 -57.88 22.21 27.16
C GLN A 13 -56.70 23.20 27.28
N GLY A 14 -56.23 23.97 26.29
CA GLY A 14 -56.83 24.52 25.09
C GLY A 14 -56.67 26.04 25.18
N PHE A 15 -55.70 26.65 24.49
CA PHE A 15 -55.74 28.07 24.11
C PHE A 15 -54.87 28.31 22.87
N ALA A 16 -55.51 28.85 21.83
CA ALA A 16 -54.94 29.24 20.56
C ALA A 16 -54.94 30.78 20.43
N TRP A 17 -54.18 31.26 19.43
CA TRP A 17 -54.02 32.66 18.95
C TRP A 17 -52.98 33.48 19.75
N VAL A 18 -52.03 34.24 19.18
CA VAL A 18 -51.93 34.98 17.91
C VAL A 18 -50.44 35.11 17.51
N LEU A 19 -50.16 35.11 16.20
CA LEU A 19 -48.87 35.47 15.59
C LEU A 19 -48.38 36.86 16.03
N THR A 20 -47.12 36.99 16.47
CA THR A 20 -46.37 38.23 16.23
C THR A 20 -44.88 37.92 16.08
N THR A 21 -44.41 38.13 14.87
CA THR A 21 -43.01 38.21 14.46
C THR A 21 -42.28 39.31 15.24
N LEU A 22 -41.21 38.94 15.97
CA LEU A 22 -40.12 39.86 16.27
C LEU A 22 -38.84 39.04 16.43
N ALA A 23 -38.07 38.98 15.34
CA ALA A 23 -36.70 38.49 15.35
C ALA A 23 -35.85 39.47 16.17
N MET A 24 -35.34 39.01 17.31
CA MET A 24 -34.33 39.71 18.08
C MET A 24 -33.02 38.93 17.93
N ALA A 25 -32.10 39.56 17.21
CA ALA A 25 -30.76 39.08 16.92
C ALA A 25 -30.00 38.83 18.23
N LEU A 26 -29.55 37.59 18.42
CA LEU A 26 -28.45 37.27 19.32
C LEU A 26 -27.17 37.31 18.49
N THR A 27 -26.47 38.44 18.58
CA THR A 27 -25.06 38.55 18.23
C THR A 27 -24.24 37.81 19.30
N SER A 28 -23.89 36.56 19.04
CA SER A 28 -22.72 35.92 19.66
C SER A 28 -21.83 35.40 18.54
N THR A 29 -20.93 36.25 18.06
CA THR A 29 -19.80 35.85 17.22
C THR A 29 -18.79 35.11 18.11
N GLY A 30 -19.02 33.81 18.31
CA GLY A 30 -17.96 32.87 18.62
C GLY A 30 -17.31 32.47 17.31
N CYS A 31 -16.29 33.22 16.87
CA CYS A 31 -15.44 32.82 15.76
C CYS A 31 -14.55 31.68 16.23
N GLY A 32 -15.02 30.45 16.04
CA GLY A 32 -14.14 29.31 15.81
C GLY A 32 -13.78 29.27 14.33
N ASP A 33 -12.59 28.74 14.03
CA ASP A 33 -12.15 28.47 12.66
C ASP A 33 -13.22 27.61 11.94
N GLU A 34 -13.70 28.06 10.79
CA GLU A 34 -14.75 27.40 9.98
C GLU A 34 -14.17 26.24 9.16
N CYS A 35 -12.86 26.25 8.90
CA CYS A 35 -12.13 25.18 8.23
C CYS A 35 -10.66 25.17 8.67
N VAL A 36 -10.03 24.00 8.63
CA VAL A 36 -8.57 23.80 8.80
C VAL A 36 -7.92 23.49 7.46
N ASP A 37 -8.66 22.86 6.54
CA ASP A 37 -8.24 22.62 5.16
C ASP A 37 -9.42 22.64 4.16
N ASP A 38 -9.12 22.55 2.87
CA ASP A 38 -10.11 22.57 1.78
C ASP A 38 -11.17 21.45 1.87
N PHE A 39 -10.94 20.40 2.67
CA PHE A 39 -11.86 19.30 2.86
C PHE A 39 -13.06 19.70 3.72
N ASP A 40 -12.84 20.53 4.74
CA ASP A 40 -13.88 21.01 5.65
C ASP A 40 -14.94 21.87 4.92
N CYS A 41 -14.62 22.37 3.73
CA CYS A 41 -15.48 23.23 2.92
C CYS A 41 -16.37 22.50 1.90
N ARG A 42 -16.39 21.16 1.91
CA ARG A 42 -17.13 20.35 0.92
C ARG A 42 -18.65 20.33 1.13
N ASP A 43 -19.11 20.61 2.35
CA ASP A 43 -20.53 20.60 2.71
C ASP A 43 -21.23 21.95 2.52
N GLN A 44 -20.54 22.96 1.98
CA GLN A 44 -21.04 24.33 1.75
C GLN A 44 -22.07 24.43 0.59
N GLY A 45 -22.43 23.30 -0.03
CA GLY A 45 -23.49 23.21 -1.02
C GLY A 45 -23.02 23.33 -2.48
N ALA A 46 -23.96 23.61 -3.38
CA ALA A 46 -23.71 23.60 -4.82
C ALA A 46 -22.85 24.80 -5.26
N VAL A 47 -21.71 24.51 -5.90
CA VAL A 47 -20.80 25.53 -6.44
C VAL A 47 -21.18 25.96 -7.87
N PRO A 48 -21.04 27.26 -8.22
CA PRO A 48 -21.13 27.72 -9.61
C PRO A 48 -20.06 27.09 -10.50
N ALA A 49 -20.39 26.89 -11.79
CA ALA A 49 -19.46 26.33 -12.76
C ALA A 49 -18.16 27.16 -12.84
N GLY A 50 -17.01 26.49 -12.76
CA GLY A 50 -15.70 27.14 -12.77
C GLY A 50 -15.27 27.72 -11.42
N GLN A 51 -15.89 27.34 -10.30
CA GLN A 51 -15.47 27.73 -8.95
C GLN A 51 -15.45 26.51 -8.01
N ARG A 52 -14.68 26.60 -6.93
CA ARG A 52 -14.67 25.63 -5.82
C ARG A 52 -14.57 26.36 -4.48
N PHE A 53 -15.08 25.78 -3.41
CA PHE A 53 -14.78 26.28 -2.07
C PHE A 53 -13.36 25.88 -1.66
N THR A 54 -12.62 26.82 -1.07
CA THR A 54 -11.28 26.60 -0.51
C THR A 54 -11.23 27.19 0.88
N CYS A 55 -10.44 26.59 1.77
CA CYS A 55 -10.18 27.13 3.08
C CYS A 55 -9.16 28.27 2.97
N ALA A 56 -9.62 29.50 3.12
CA ALA A 56 -8.81 30.70 3.14
C ALA A 56 -8.98 31.39 4.50
N GLU A 57 -7.88 31.57 5.23
CA GLU A 57 -7.88 32.21 6.55
C GLU A 57 -8.93 31.64 7.52
N ASN A 58 -9.02 30.30 7.54
CA ASN A 58 -9.96 29.54 8.36
C ASN A 58 -11.44 29.80 8.05
N LYS A 59 -11.76 30.21 6.82
CA LYS A 59 -13.12 30.33 6.28
C LYS A 59 -13.24 29.71 4.90
N CYS A 60 -14.43 29.19 4.61
CA CYS A 60 -14.73 28.61 3.30
C CYS A 60 -15.11 29.70 2.30
N GLU A 61 -14.20 30.00 1.38
CA GLU A 61 -14.40 31.03 0.35
C GLU A 61 -14.47 30.41 -1.06
N LEU A 62 -15.27 31.03 -1.94
CA LEU A 62 -15.37 30.61 -3.34
C LEU A 62 -14.15 31.13 -4.13
N THR A 63 -13.37 30.20 -4.66
CA THR A 63 -12.21 30.48 -5.50
C THR A 63 -12.48 30.02 -6.94
N SER A 64 -12.20 30.89 -7.90
CA SER A 64 -12.31 30.57 -9.34
C SER A 64 -11.28 29.52 -9.76
N ILE A 65 -11.74 28.50 -10.46
CA ILE A 65 -10.92 27.50 -11.13
C ILE A 65 -10.32 28.17 -12.36
N ILE A 66 -9.02 28.49 -12.33
CA ILE A 66 -8.32 28.99 -13.51
C ILE A 66 -8.11 27.81 -14.46
N VAL A 67 -9.02 27.69 -15.43
CA VAL A 67 -8.80 26.91 -16.66
C VAL A 67 -8.11 27.88 -17.63
N PRO A 68 -6.91 27.58 -18.19
CA PRO A 68 -6.35 28.43 -19.22
C PRO A 68 -7.23 28.34 -20.45
N ASP A 69 -8.01 29.40 -20.70
CA ASP A 69 -8.93 29.51 -21.82
C ASP A 69 -8.14 29.83 -23.09
N ALA A 70 -8.54 29.19 -24.19
CA ALA A 70 -7.90 29.31 -25.48
C ALA A 70 -8.49 30.52 -26.23
N GLY A 71 -7.66 31.56 -26.39
CA GLY A 71 -7.75 32.48 -27.52
C GLY A 71 -8.26 33.87 -27.18
N THR A 72 -7.41 34.88 -27.41
CA THR A 72 -7.56 35.92 -28.43
C THR A 72 -6.52 37.00 -28.14
N GLU A 73 -5.46 37.06 -28.93
CA GLU A 73 -4.54 38.20 -28.89
C GLU A 73 -4.53 38.88 -30.26
N THR A 74 -4.78 40.18 -30.16
CA THR A 74 -4.89 41.17 -31.23
C THR A 74 -3.48 41.66 -31.57
N ASP A 75 -3.31 42.05 -32.83
CA ASP A 75 -2.15 42.72 -33.42
C ASP A 75 -1.48 43.77 -32.50
N ALA A 76 -0.16 43.65 -32.33
CA ALA A 76 0.72 44.80 -32.07
C ALA A 76 2.20 44.47 -32.40
N GLY A 77 2.78 45.23 -33.33
CA GLY A 77 4.10 45.81 -33.10
C GLY A 77 5.25 45.32 -33.96
N THR A 78 5.45 46.01 -35.09
CA THR A 78 6.71 46.13 -35.83
C THR A 78 7.92 46.50 -34.96
N THR A 79 9.05 45.79 -35.09
CA THR A 79 10.44 46.32 -35.10
C THR A 79 11.37 45.26 -35.73
N THR A 80 11.87 45.46 -36.95
CA THR A 80 13.22 45.97 -37.30
C THR A 80 14.38 45.01 -37.02
N ASP A 81 14.69 44.24 -38.08
CA ASP A 81 15.99 43.90 -38.67
C ASP A 81 17.28 44.07 -37.83
N ALA A 82 18.06 42.99 -37.75
CA ALA A 82 19.52 43.04 -37.75
C ALA A 82 20.14 41.67 -38.07
N GLY A 83 20.90 41.60 -39.17
CA GLY A 83 22.19 40.90 -39.16
C GLY A 83 22.32 39.61 -39.97
N THR A 84 22.63 39.79 -41.25
CA THR A 84 23.29 38.84 -42.16
C THR A 84 24.56 38.18 -41.59
N THR A 85 24.78 36.88 -41.83
CA THR A 85 26.08 36.29 -42.23
C THR A 85 25.95 34.94 -42.96
N THR A 86 26.16 35.01 -44.27
CA THR A 86 26.94 34.16 -45.22
C THR A 86 27.44 32.75 -44.84
N ASP A 87 26.94 31.77 -45.61
CA ASP A 87 27.59 30.71 -46.44
C ASP A 87 28.85 29.93 -46.00
N ALA A 88 28.73 28.60 -46.09
CA ALA A 88 29.70 27.62 -46.66
C ALA A 88 29.10 26.20 -46.52
N GLY A 89 29.13 25.26 -47.47
CA GLY A 89 29.64 25.19 -48.83
C GLY A 89 29.33 23.79 -49.42
N THR A 90 28.98 23.77 -50.70
CA THR A 90 29.20 22.77 -51.78
C THR A 90 29.52 21.29 -51.49
N GLY A 91 28.80 20.41 -52.19
CA GLY A 91 29.20 19.03 -52.51
C GLY A 91 28.29 18.32 -53.52
N ALA A 92 28.56 18.53 -54.82
CA ALA A 92 28.06 17.86 -56.05
C ALA A 92 28.22 16.31 -56.03
N ASP A 93 27.72 15.45 -56.94
CA ASP A 93 26.77 15.41 -58.07
C ASP A 93 26.68 13.90 -58.43
N ALA A 94 25.56 13.44 -58.99
CA ALA A 94 25.56 12.28 -59.89
C ALA A 94 24.35 12.36 -60.82
N GLY A 95 24.58 12.83 -62.05
CA GLY A 95 23.58 12.87 -63.12
C GLY A 95 23.59 11.63 -64.02
N THR A 96 22.58 11.57 -64.90
CA THR A 96 22.55 11.10 -66.31
C THR A 96 21.10 11.26 -66.80
N THR A 97 20.72 12.28 -67.60
CA THR A 97 20.68 12.36 -69.10
C THR A 97 19.71 11.32 -69.73
N THR A 98 18.80 11.61 -70.68
CA THR A 98 18.92 12.41 -71.92
C THR A 98 17.54 12.71 -72.57
N ASP A 99 17.54 13.85 -73.28
CA ASP A 99 16.64 14.55 -74.21
C ASP A 99 15.73 13.80 -75.21
N ALA A 100 14.68 14.52 -75.63
CA ALA A 100 14.41 14.82 -77.06
C ALA A 100 13.51 16.07 -77.23
N GLY A 101 13.90 17.03 -78.08
CA GLY A 101 12.93 17.94 -78.73
C GLY A 101 13.34 19.40 -78.99
N THR A 102 14.16 19.61 -80.02
CA THR A 102 14.39 20.82 -80.85
C THR A 102 13.28 21.89 -80.96
N GLY A 103 13.69 23.17 -81.03
CA GLY A 103 13.00 24.20 -81.83
C GLY A 103 13.15 25.65 -81.34
N ALA A 104 13.96 26.46 -82.05
CA ALA A 104 14.32 27.84 -81.72
C ALA A 104 13.29 28.92 -82.14
N ASP A 105 13.22 29.94 -81.27
CA ASP A 105 13.07 31.40 -81.47
C ASP A 105 11.97 32.01 -82.35
N ALA A 106 11.06 32.76 -81.72
CA ALA A 106 11.01 34.24 -81.74
C ALA A 106 9.60 34.76 -81.41
N GLY A 107 9.45 35.52 -80.31
CA GLY A 107 8.20 36.21 -79.98
C GLY A 107 8.27 36.96 -78.66
N THR A 108 8.47 38.27 -78.74
CA THR A 108 8.55 39.23 -77.64
C THR A 108 7.27 39.36 -76.81
N THR A 109 7.47 39.41 -75.49
CA THR A 109 6.74 40.17 -74.44
C THR A 109 5.22 39.98 -74.26
N THR A 110 4.81 39.56 -73.05
CA THR A 110 4.11 40.40 -72.05
C THR A 110 3.93 39.61 -70.74
N ASP A 111 4.27 40.25 -69.62
CA ASP A 111 4.08 39.82 -68.23
C ASP A 111 2.62 39.52 -67.86
N ALA A 112 2.42 38.54 -66.97
CA ALA A 112 1.88 38.73 -65.62
C ALA A 112 1.15 37.48 -65.11
N GLY A 113 1.54 37.02 -63.91
CA GLY A 113 0.71 36.15 -63.06
C GLY A 113 1.31 34.77 -62.81
N THR A 114 2.30 34.72 -61.92
CA THR A 114 2.87 33.52 -61.30
C THR A 114 1.79 32.63 -60.70
N GLU A 115 1.78 31.36 -61.14
CA GLU A 115 1.08 30.26 -60.48
C GLU A 115 1.73 29.95 -59.12
N THR A 116 0.88 29.50 -58.20
CA THR A 116 1.23 29.09 -56.84
C THR A 116 2.15 27.87 -56.86
N ASP A 117 3.39 28.07 -56.43
CA ASP A 117 4.34 26.97 -56.25
C ASP A 117 3.93 26.08 -55.08
N ALA A 118 4.04 24.78 -55.32
CA ALA A 118 3.73 23.72 -54.39
C ALA A 118 4.82 23.59 -53.31
N GLY A 119 4.37 23.38 -52.08
CA GLY A 119 5.05 22.55 -51.08
C GLY A 119 6.43 23.01 -50.59
N THR A 120 6.45 23.64 -49.42
CA THR A 120 7.59 23.53 -48.50
C THR A 120 7.13 22.80 -47.25
N THR A 121 7.84 21.73 -46.95
CA THR A 121 7.68 20.85 -45.80
C THR A 121 7.80 21.65 -44.51
N THR A 122 6.83 21.48 -43.61
CA THR A 122 6.89 21.97 -42.23
C THR A 122 8.15 21.44 -41.56
N ASP A 123 9.05 22.35 -41.16
CA ASP A 123 10.15 22.03 -40.26
C ASP A 123 9.59 21.37 -39.01
N ALA A 124 10.17 20.23 -38.64
CA ALA A 124 9.87 19.54 -37.40
C ALA A 124 10.11 20.51 -36.24
N GLY A 125 9.02 20.97 -35.63
CA GLY A 125 9.06 21.84 -34.47
C GLY A 125 9.96 21.23 -33.41
N THR A 126 10.88 22.04 -32.90
CA THR A 126 11.67 21.73 -31.71
C THR A 126 10.77 21.14 -30.65
N GLU A 127 11.10 19.90 -30.26
CA GLU A 127 10.38 19.18 -29.23
C GLU A 127 10.28 20.06 -27.99
N THR A 128 9.05 20.18 -27.48
CA THR A 128 8.82 20.74 -26.16
C THR A 128 9.59 19.86 -25.19
N ASP A 129 10.56 20.44 -24.50
CA ASP A 129 11.37 19.76 -23.49
C ASP A 129 10.43 18.96 -22.59
N ALA A 130 10.44 17.63 -22.74
CA ALA A 130 9.62 16.75 -21.92
C ALA A 130 10.08 17.01 -20.49
N GLY A 131 9.19 17.58 -19.66
CA GLY A 131 9.51 17.94 -18.29
C GLY A 131 10.28 16.80 -17.63
N THR A 132 11.47 17.10 -17.10
CA THR A 132 12.38 16.10 -16.55
C THR A 132 11.63 15.28 -15.52
N ASP A 133 11.63 13.95 -15.67
CA ASP A 133 11.01 13.05 -14.68
C ASP A 133 11.63 13.38 -13.31
N PRO A 134 10.84 13.78 -12.30
CA PRO A 134 11.39 14.13 -10.99
C PRO A 134 12.22 12.98 -10.40
N CYS A 135 11.89 11.73 -10.75
CA CYS A 135 12.63 10.54 -10.32
C CYS A 135 14.03 10.41 -10.94
N GLU A 136 14.32 11.12 -12.02
CA GLU A 136 15.65 11.13 -12.64
C GLU A 136 16.64 12.00 -11.88
N THR A 137 16.16 13.08 -11.25
CA THR A 137 17.01 14.12 -10.64
C THR A 137 17.03 14.11 -9.11
N THR A 138 16.18 13.32 -8.44
CA THR A 138 16.18 13.19 -6.97
C THR A 138 17.50 12.62 -6.43
N THR A 139 17.93 13.12 -5.26
CA THR A 139 19.04 12.53 -4.50
C THR A 139 18.74 11.09 -4.12
N TYR A 140 19.69 10.19 -4.39
CA TYR A 140 19.46 8.75 -4.35
C TYR A 140 20.48 8.04 -3.46
N ASP A 141 19.99 7.26 -2.49
CA ASP A 141 20.79 6.33 -1.70
C ASP A 141 20.92 4.99 -2.46
N PRO A 142 22.13 4.40 -2.57
CA PRO A 142 22.34 3.17 -3.35
C PRO A 142 21.55 1.96 -2.83
N LYS A 143 21.12 1.97 -1.56
CA LYS A 143 20.31 0.91 -0.95
C LYS A 143 18.85 1.32 -0.88
N LEU A 144 18.53 2.54 -0.45
CA LEU A 144 17.17 2.97 -0.14
C LEU A 144 16.48 3.76 -1.25
N GLY A 145 17.20 4.07 -2.32
CA GLY A 145 16.68 4.93 -3.37
C GLY A 145 16.37 6.32 -2.86
N THR A 146 15.16 6.81 -3.12
CA THR A 146 14.68 8.13 -2.67
C THR A 146 14.09 8.10 -1.26
N LEU A 147 13.99 6.92 -0.61
CA LEU A 147 13.51 6.81 0.77
C LEU A 147 14.52 7.41 1.76
N GLN A 148 14.04 8.27 2.64
CA GLN A 148 14.86 8.94 3.64
C GLN A 148 14.90 8.16 4.94
N LEU A 149 16.06 7.61 5.27
CA LEU A 149 16.30 6.96 6.57
C LEU A 149 16.29 7.98 7.71
N GLN A 150 15.55 7.67 8.76
CA GLN A 150 15.37 8.56 9.90
C GLN A 150 16.40 8.30 11.00
N SER A 151 16.59 9.30 11.87
CA SER A 151 17.52 9.20 13.00
C SER A 151 17.17 8.04 13.94
N GLY A 152 18.19 7.35 14.44
CA GLY A 152 18.01 6.17 15.29
C GLY A 152 17.97 4.85 14.53
N PHE A 153 18.15 4.88 13.21
CA PHE A 153 18.23 3.68 12.36
C PHE A 153 19.46 3.69 11.46
N VAL A 154 19.88 2.51 11.02
CA VAL A 154 21.02 2.29 10.11
C VAL A 154 20.58 1.36 8.99
N ALA A 155 20.87 1.74 7.74
CA ALA A 155 20.74 0.86 6.59
C ALA A 155 21.98 -0.04 6.46
N GLY A 156 21.82 -1.29 6.92
CA GLY A 156 22.82 -2.36 6.93
C GLY A 156 23.05 -2.96 5.55
N GLU A 157 23.16 -4.28 5.45
CA GLU A 157 23.38 -4.93 4.15
C GLU A 157 22.18 -4.73 3.21
N SER A 158 22.44 -4.80 1.90
CA SER A 158 21.41 -4.84 0.86
C SER A 158 21.73 -5.92 -0.15
N ALA A 159 20.71 -6.54 -0.73
CA ALA A 159 20.86 -7.60 -1.73
C ALA A 159 19.77 -7.47 -2.81
N SER A 160 20.15 -7.66 -4.07
CA SER A 160 19.18 -7.69 -5.18
C SER A 160 18.15 -8.79 -4.95
N LEU A 161 16.89 -8.48 -5.21
CA LEU A 161 15.79 -9.42 -5.11
C LEU A 161 15.39 -9.83 -6.54
N PRO A 162 15.26 -11.14 -6.85
CA PRO A 162 14.77 -11.56 -8.16
C PRO A 162 13.37 -10.97 -8.44
N ALA A 163 13.15 -10.43 -9.64
CA ALA A 163 11.87 -9.77 -9.99
C ALA A 163 10.64 -10.70 -9.89
N SER A 164 10.85 -12.01 -9.94
CA SER A 164 9.78 -13.01 -9.75
C SER A 164 9.49 -13.37 -8.29
N ALA A 165 10.30 -12.88 -7.35
CA ALA A 165 10.10 -13.12 -5.93
C ALA A 165 8.89 -12.32 -5.43
N GLY A 166 7.96 -13.02 -4.78
CA GLY A 166 6.85 -12.43 -4.05
C GLY A 166 7.22 -12.17 -2.58
N PRO A 167 6.31 -12.44 -1.63
CA PRO A 167 6.57 -12.24 -0.21
C PRO A 167 7.77 -13.08 0.27
N VAL A 168 8.60 -12.48 1.13
CA VAL A 168 9.83 -13.08 1.66
C VAL A 168 9.65 -13.45 3.13
N GLY A 169 9.97 -14.69 3.47
CA GLY A 169 10.05 -15.19 4.84
C GLY A 169 11.49 -15.47 5.24
N VAL A 170 11.80 -15.29 6.52
CA VAL A 170 13.17 -15.38 7.06
C VAL A 170 13.19 -16.27 8.29
N THR A 171 14.06 -17.29 8.31
CA THR A 171 14.20 -18.15 9.50
C THR A 171 14.77 -17.39 10.70
N PRO A 172 14.55 -17.87 11.93
CA PRO A 172 15.29 -17.38 13.08
C PRO A 172 16.81 -17.47 12.87
N GLY A 173 17.54 -16.54 13.48
CA GLY A 173 19.00 -16.47 13.38
C GLY A 173 19.75 -17.55 14.19
N PRO A 174 21.09 -17.53 14.19
CA PRO A 174 21.96 -16.47 13.65
C PRO A 174 22.21 -16.57 12.13
N THR A 175 21.89 -17.69 11.51
CA THR A 175 21.93 -17.87 10.06
C THR A 175 20.52 -17.74 9.50
N TYR A 176 20.28 -16.68 8.74
CA TYR A 176 18.98 -16.37 8.19
C TYR A 176 18.83 -17.00 6.81
N SER A 177 18.07 -18.09 6.71
CA SER A 177 17.62 -18.66 5.43
C SER A 177 16.38 -17.93 4.96
N LEU A 178 16.33 -17.59 3.67
CA LEU A 178 15.23 -16.85 3.07
C LEU A 178 14.42 -17.77 2.16
N TYR A 179 13.11 -17.55 2.15
CA TYR A 179 12.15 -18.23 1.30
C TYR A 179 11.26 -17.21 0.62
N THR A 180 10.81 -17.53 -0.59
CA THR A 180 9.84 -16.72 -1.32
C THR A 180 8.82 -17.62 -2.01
N VAL A 181 7.61 -17.11 -2.16
CA VAL A 181 6.67 -17.68 -3.12
C VAL A 181 6.85 -16.99 -4.46
N VAL A 182 6.93 -17.79 -5.53
CA VAL A 182 6.95 -17.33 -6.92
C VAL A 182 5.66 -17.77 -7.58
N SER A 183 5.04 -16.85 -8.31
CA SER A 183 3.84 -17.10 -9.10
C SER A 183 4.05 -16.65 -10.54
N GLY A 184 3.78 -17.55 -11.50
CA GLY A 184 3.83 -17.18 -12.92
C GLY A 184 2.64 -16.31 -13.36
N SER A 185 1.49 -16.46 -12.69
CA SER A 185 0.23 -15.75 -12.93
C SER A 185 -0.79 -16.16 -11.87
N SER A 186 -1.99 -15.57 -11.87
CA SER A 186 -3.10 -16.06 -11.02
C SER A 186 -3.43 -17.56 -11.19
N THR A 187 -3.08 -18.18 -12.33
CA THR A 187 -3.27 -19.63 -12.58
C THR A 187 -2.05 -20.48 -12.29
N GLY A 188 -0.96 -19.87 -11.81
CA GLY A 188 0.27 -20.54 -11.42
C GLY A 188 1.28 -20.69 -12.57
N PRO A 189 2.29 -21.55 -12.40
CA PRO A 189 2.56 -22.34 -11.19
C PRO A 189 2.79 -21.45 -9.96
N HIS A 190 2.42 -21.96 -8.78
CA HIS A 190 2.57 -21.28 -7.49
C HIS A 190 3.49 -22.12 -6.61
N ALA A 191 4.70 -21.64 -6.35
CA ALA A 191 5.74 -22.48 -5.77
C ALA A 191 6.60 -21.73 -4.77
N LEU A 192 6.92 -22.42 -3.68
CA LEU A 192 7.90 -21.97 -2.69
C LEU A 192 9.31 -22.30 -3.17
N TYR A 193 10.21 -21.32 -3.08
CA TYR A 193 11.62 -21.45 -3.40
C TYR A 193 12.48 -20.93 -2.25
N SER A 194 13.70 -21.43 -2.17
CA SER A 194 14.74 -20.79 -1.35
C SER A 194 15.30 -19.58 -2.08
N LEU A 195 15.63 -18.53 -1.32
CA LEU A 195 16.40 -17.38 -1.75
C LEU A 195 17.86 -17.44 -1.27
N GLY A 196 18.29 -18.54 -0.65
CA GLY A 196 19.61 -18.67 -0.05
C GLY A 196 19.66 -18.16 1.39
N THR A 197 20.79 -17.56 1.79
CA THR A 197 21.04 -17.08 3.16
C THR A 197 21.43 -15.62 3.14
N TRP A 198 20.86 -14.80 4.03
CA TRP A 198 21.18 -13.37 4.08
C TRP A 198 22.69 -13.12 4.33
N PRO A 199 23.34 -12.17 3.61
CA PRO A 199 22.82 -11.31 2.54
C PRO A 199 23.01 -11.87 1.11
N GLN A 200 23.38 -13.14 0.96
CA GLN A 200 23.54 -13.81 -0.34
C GLN A 200 22.19 -14.28 -0.86
N VAL A 201 21.48 -13.37 -1.54
CA VAL A 201 20.14 -13.61 -2.09
C VAL A 201 20.22 -14.06 -3.54
N SER A 202 19.65 -15.21 -3.84
CA SER A 202 19.50 -15.73 -5.21
C SER A 202 18.37 -16.75 -5.26
N LEU A 203 17.55 -16.73 -6.33
CA LEU A 203 16.47 -17.70 -6.48
C LEU A 203 17.04 -19.11 -6.72
N GLY A 204 16.66 -20.05 -5.86
CA GLY A 204 16.98 -21.47 -6.04
C GLY A 204 16.35 -22.05 -7.29
N THR A 205 17.00 -23.04 -7.90
CA THR A 205 16.53 -23.69 -9.14
C THR A 205 15.49 -24.79 -8.90
N ALA A 206 15.39 -25.30 -7.68
CA ALA A 206 14.46 -26.36 -7.30
C ALA A 206 13.26 -25.78 -6.55
N GLN A 207 12.07 -26.12 -7.03
CA GLN A 207 10.83 -25.91 -6.28
C GLN A 207 10.87 -26.75 -5.00
N LEU A 208 10.62 -26.11 -3.86
CA LEU A 208 10.57 -26.76 -2.55
C LEU A 208 9.19 -27.33 -2.25
N PHE A 209 8.15 -26.56 -2.59
CA PHE A 209 6.76 -26.87 -2.25
C PHE A 209 5.81 -26.25 -3.26
N ASP A 210 4.73 -26.94 -3.59
CA ASP A 210 3.62 -26.39 -4.38
C ASP A 210 2.65 -25.68 -3.43
N VAL A 211 2.46 -24.38 -3.61
CA VAL A 211 1.61 -23.59 -2.70
C VAL A 211 0.14 -23.96 -2.87
N ALA A 212 -0.27 -24.41 -4.06
CA ALA A 212 -1.63 -24.85 -4.31
C ALA A 212 -1.87 -26.23 -3.69
N ALA A 213 -2.93 -26.39 -2.90
CA ALA A 213 -3.32 -27.70 -2.39
C ALA A 213 -3.72 -28.62 -3.56
N PRO A 214 -3.51 -29.95 -3.47
CA PRO A 214 -3.82 -30.87 -4.58
C PRO A 214 -5.23 -30.73 -5.17
N ALA A 215 -6.23 -30.43 -4.33
CA ALA A 215 -7.60 -30.23 -4.76
C ALA A 215 -7.82 -28.98 -5.65
N ASP A 216 -6.90 -28.01 -5.61
CA ASP A 216 -7.02 -26.71 -6.27
C ASP A 216 -6.06 -26.54 -7.46
N ARG A 217 -5.39 -27.62 -7.89
CA ARG A 217 -4.44 -27.61 -9.01
C ARG A 217 -5.08 -27.82 -10.39
N ALA A 218 -6.41 -27.82 -10.45
CA ALA A 218 -7.11 -27.98 -11.72
C ALA A 218 -6.75 -26.82 -12.67
N ALA A 219 -6.53 -27.14 -13.95
CA ALA A 219 -6.14 -26.16 -14.96
C ALA A 219 -7.14 -24.98 -15.03
N GLY A 220 -6.62 -23.75 -15.05
CA GLY A 220 -7.42 -22.53 -15.09
C GLY A 220 -7.97 -22.06 -13.74
N THR A 221 -7.72 -22.80 -12.65
CA THR A 221 -8.07 -22.34 -11.30
C THR A 221 -7.26 -21.09 -10.95
N LYS A 222 -7.95 -19.99 -10.67
CA LYS A 222 -7.32 -18.74 -10.24
C LYS A 222 -7.15 -18.74 -8.73
N LEU A 223 -5.92 -18.59 -8.28
CA LEU A 223 -5.56 -18.45 -6.88
C LEU A 223 -5.01 -17.05 -6.62
N PHE A 224 -5.32 -16.52 -5.44
CA PHE A 224 -4.80 -15.25 -4.95
C PHE A 224 -3.86 -15.58 -3.78
N LEU A 225 -2.56 -15.43 -4.00
CA LEU A 225 -1.56 -15.75 -2.98
C LEU A 225 -1.70 -14.84 -1.78
N SER A 226 -1.58 -15.42 -0.59
CA SER A 226 -1.53 -14.65 0.64
C SER A 226 -0.23 -13.83 0.70
N PRO A 227 -0.24 -12.62 1.28
CA PRO A 227 0.91 -11.71 1.27
C PRO A 227 2.00 -12.07 2.29
N PHE A 228 2.03 -13.32 2.78
CA PHE A 228 2.93 -13.74 3.85
C PHE A 228 3.70 -15.02 3.53
N VAL A 229 4.91 -15.08 4.07
CA VAL A 229 5.72 -16.29 4.21
C VAL A 229 6.31 -16.24 5.63
N GLU A 230 5.81 -17.08 6.51
CA GLU A 230 6.18 -17.08 7.93
C GLU A 230 6.96 -18.35 8.28
N THR A 231 7.85 -18.30 9.26
CA THR A 231 8.61 -19.50 9.65
C THR A 231 8.94 -19.55 11.14
N ASP A 232 8.76 -20.72 11.72
CA ASP A 232 9.18 -21.05 13.09
C ASP A 232 10.58 -21.68 13.14
N GLY A 233 11.31 -21.66 12.02
CA GLY A 233 12.63 -22.27 11.84
C GLY A 233 12.62 -23.78 11.55
N GLN A 234 11.48 -24.47 11.70
CA GLN A 234 11.31 -25.86 11.29
C GLN A 234 10.39 -25.98 10.07
N ARG A 235 9.45 -25.05 9.95
CA ARG A 235 8.41 -25.02 8.93
C ARG A 235 8.31 -23.65 8.29
N VAL A 236 7.84 -23.63 7.06
CA VAL A 236 7.46 -22.42 6.33
C VAL A 236 5.97 -22.45 6.07
N LEU A 237 5.25 -21.43 6.53
CA LEU A 237 3.84 -21.22 6.30
C LEU A 237 3.65 -20.23 5.16
N THR A 238 2.82 -20.60 4.19
CA THR A 238 2.31 -19.69 3.16
C THR A 238 0.88 -20.08 2.82
N GLY A 239 0.20 -19.33 1.95
CA GLY A 239 -1.20 -19.61 1.66
C GLY A 239 -1.71 -18.97 0.39
N TYR A 240 -2.96 -19.27 0.11
CA TYR A 240 -3.74 -18.65 -0.93
C TYR A 240 -5.22 -18.65 -0.57
N THR A 241 -5.97 -17.79 -1.25
CA THR A 241 -7.43 -17.79 -1.32
C THR A 241 -7.90 -17.98 -2.76
N LYS A 242 -9.21 -18.23 -2.90
CA LYS A 242 -9.95 -18.33 -4.15
C LYS A 242 -11.12 -17.34 -4.11
N SER A 243 -11.62 -17.00 -5.29
CA SER A 243 -12.90 -16.30 -5.37
C SER A 243 -14.04 -17.19 -4.84
N GLY A 244 -15.09 -16.56 -4.32
CA GLY A 244 -16.26 -17.24 -3.78
C GLY A 244 -16.63 -16.72 -2.40
N ALA A 245 -17.81 -17.12 -1.93
CA ALA A 245 -18.31 -16.71 -0.63
C ALA A 245 -17.34 -17.17 0.49
N GLY A 246 -16.92 -16.22 1.33
CA GLY A 246 -15.97 -16.47 2.42
C GLY A 246 -14.51 -16.67 1.98
N PHE A 247 -14.18 -16.38 0.72
CA PHE A 247 -12.83 -16.50 0.14
C PHE A 247 -12.13 -17.81 0.51
N PRO A 248 -12.66 -18.97 0.05
CA PRO A 248 -12.12 -20.26 0.44
C PRO A 248 -10.65 -20.37 0.07
N GLY A 249 -9.85 -21.03 0.91
CA GLY A 249 -8.40 -21.03 0.76
C GLY A 249 -7.75 -22.10 1.60
N SER A 250 -6.44 -22.19 1.47
CA SER A 250 -5.62 -23.08 2.29
C SER A 250 -4.30 -22.42 2.63
N VAL A 251 -3.78 -22.74 3.80
CA VAL A 251 -2.38 -22.53 4.12
C VAL A 251 -1.61 -23.83 3.89
N GLY A 252 -0.44 -23.72 3.29
CA GLY A 252 0.53 -24.79 3.19
C GLY A 252 1.57 -24.67 4.29
N VAL A 253 1.88 -25.79 4.94
CA VAL A 253 2.93 -25.90 5.95
C VAL A 253 4.02 -26.79 5.38
N TYR A 254 5.10 -26.18 4.89
CA TYR A 254 6.26 -26.87 4.36
C TYR A 254 7.22 -27.22 5.50
N ASP A 255 7.54 -28.51 5.66
CA ASP A 255 8.56 -28.97 6.62
C ASP A 255 9.95 -28.89 5.96
N ILE A 256 10.84 -28.09 6.53
CA ILE A 256 12.16 -27.79 5.96
C ILE A 256 13.04 -29.04 5.97
N SER A 257 12.96 -29.85 7.04
CA SER A 257 13.83 -31.00 7.25
C SER A 257 13.30 -32.29 6.62
N ALA A 258 11.97 -32.42 6.55
CA ALA A 258 11.27 -33.57 6.04
C ALA A 258 10.15 -33.13 5.09
N PRO A 259 10.47 -32.69 3.85
CA PRO A 259 9.48 -32.17 2.89
C PRO A 259 8.26 -33.07 2.67
N ALA A 260 8.40 -34.40 2.82
CA ALA A 260 7.32 -35.36 2.71
C ALA A 260 6.24 -35.23 3.82
N ASN A 261 6.56 -34.58 4.94
CA ASN A 261 5.63 -34.30 6.04
C ASN A 261 4.84 -32.99 5.83
N SER A 262 5.11 -32.27 4.74
CA SER A 262 4.41 -31.02 4.44
C SER A 262 2.92 -31.28 4.23
N THR A 263 2.08 -30.34 4.66
CA THR A 263 0.62 -30.51 4.66
C THR A 263 -0.10 -29.23 4.24
N TYR A 264 -1.41 -29.35 3.99
CA TYR A 264 -2.30 -28.24 3.70
C TYR A 264 -3.41 -28.22 4.75
N VAL A 265 -3.78 -27.02 5.19
CA VAL A 265 -4.85 -26.80 6.15
C VAL A 265 -5.83 -25.81 5.54
N SER A 266 -7.13 -26.15 5.55
CA SER A 266 -8.20 -25.23 5.14
C SER A 266 -8.10 -23.93 5.93
N ALA A 267 -8.08 -22.79 5.25
CA ALA A 267 -7.92 -21.49 5.90
C ALA A 267 -8.61 -20.43 5.01
N PRO A 268 -9.95 -20.34 5.06
CA PRO A 268 -10.67 -19.33 4.29
C PRO A 268 -10.25 -17.93 4.75
N SER A 269 -10.17 -17.02 3.79
CA SER A 269 -9.82 -15.62 4.04
C SER A 269 -8.51 -15.47 4.83
N ASN A 270 -7.43 -16.15 4.44
CA ASN A 270 -6.14 -16.09 5.15
C ASN A 270 -5.32 -14.83 4.77
N PHE A 271 -5.62 -13.70 5.41
CA PHE A 271 -5.08 -12.40 5.01
C PHE A 271 -3.67 -12.12 5.48
N SER A 272 -3.37 -12.44 6.75
CA SER A 272 -2.05 -12.25 7.34
C SER A 272 -1.74 -13.37 8.32
N ALA A 273 -0.46 -13.55 8.61
CA ALA A 273 -0.01 -14.52 9.58
C ALA A 273 1.17 -13.97 10.39
N GLY A 274 1.47 -14.62 11.51
CA GLY A 274 2.66 -14.35 12.30
C GLY A 274 3.03 -15.56 13.14
N VAL A 275 4.24 -15.56 13.68
CA VAL A 275 4.79 -16.70 14.43
C VAL A 275 4.90 -16.36 15.91
N VAL A 276 4.31 -17.21 16.73
CA VAL A 276 4.49 -17.18 18.20
C VAL A 276 5.06 -18.53 18.66
N PRO A 277 5.64 -18.64 19.86
CA PRO A 277 6.13 -19.92 20.36
C PRO A 277 5.05 -21.01 20.29
N GLY A 278 5.31 -22.06 19.50
CA GLY A 278 4.44 -23.23 19.37
C GLY A 278 3.20 -23.05 18.48
N ALA A 279 3.03 -21.92 17.78
CA ALA A 279 1.90 -21.75 16.86
C ALA A 279 2.18 -20.73 15.74
N PHE A 280 1.52 -20.95 14.59
CA PHE A 280 1.28 -19.88 13.63
C PHE A 280 -0.06 -19.21 13.96
N LEU A 281 -0.06 -17.88 14.07
CA LEU A 281 -1.29 -17.09 14.12
C LEU A 281 -1.72 -16.78 12.68
N ILE A 282 -3.01 -16.95 12.38
CA ILE A 282 -3.61 -16.62 11.09
C ILE A 282 -4.81 -15.71 11.35
N ASN A 283 -4.75 -14.49 10.81
CA ASN A 283 -5.88 -13.57 10.83
C ASN A 283 -6.75 -13.82 9.60
N GLY A 284 -7.95 -14.34 9.81
CA GLY A 284 -8.77 -14.81 8.71
C GLY A 284 -10.17 -15.24 9.09
N GLY A 285 -10.81 -16.04 8.23
CA GLY A 285 -12.23 -16.45 8.35
C GLY A 285 -12.46 -17.82 9.00
N GLY A 286 -11.40 -18.60 9.19
CA GLY A 286 -11.45 -19.97 9.71
C GLY A 286 -10.09 -20.67 9.61
N LEU A 287 -9.94 -21.79 10.30
CA LEU A 287 -8.78 -22.65 10.23
C LEU A 287 -9.15 -24.10 10.52
N ASP A 288 -8.80 -24.99 9.59
CA ASP A 288 -9.19 -26.40 9.59
C ASP A 288 -10.72 -26.55 9.75
N THR A 289 -11.14 -27.21 10.82
CA THR A 289 -12.54 -27.45 11.19
C THR A 289 -13.10 -26.35 12.09
N VAL A 290 -12.27 -25.40 12.53
CA VAL A 290 -12.66 -24.26 13.35
C VAL A 290 -13.10 -23.10 12.45
N SER A 291 -14.40 -22.83 12.43
CA SER A 291 -14.98 -21.72 11.66
C SER A 291 -15.83 -20.83 12.54
N ALA A 292 -15.45 -19.56 12.66
CA ALA A 292 -16.10 -18.58 13.54
C ALA A 292 -16.12 -17.17 12.94
N GLY A 293 -16.07 -17.05 11.61
CA GLY A 293 -15.98 -15.77 10.91
C GLY A 293 -14.60 -15.12 11.05
N LEU A 294 -14.53 -13.80 10.83
CA LEU A 294 -13.29 -13.04 10.97
C LEU A 294 -12.78 -13.08 12.42
N ALA A 295 -11.59 -13.64 12.61
CA ALA A 295 -10.98 -13.86 13.91
C ALA A 295 -9.47 -14.14 13.77
N VAL A 296 -8.79 -14.22 14.92
CA VAL A 296 -7.42 -14.73 14.98
C VAL A 296 -7.45 -16.20 15.35
N TYR A 297 -6.93 -17.02 14.45
CA TYR A 297 -6.80 -18.46 14.61
C TYR A 297 -5.35 -18.84 14.87
N ALA A 298 -5.13 -19.96 15.55
CA ALA A 298 -3.81 -20.51 15.79
C ALA A 298 -3.74 -21.93 15.23
N LEU A 299 -2.72 -22.18 14.40
CA LEU A 299 -2.29 -23.52 14.04
C LEU A 299 -1.21 -23.95 15.03
N LYS A 300 -1.59 -24.72 16.05
CA LYS A 300 -0.64 -25.25 17.04
C LYS A 300 0.29 -26.26 16.39
N THR A 301 1.56 -26.14 16.70
CA THR A 301 2.62 -26.85 16.02
C THR A 301 3.37 -27.85 16.91
N ASP A 302 2.84 -28.09 18.12
CA ASP A 302 3.31 -29.02 19.14
C ASP A 302 2.83 -30.47 18.94
N SER A 303 1.87 -30.69 18.05
CA SER A 303 1.34 -32.01 17.70
C SER A 303 1.35 -32.26 16.19
N SER A 304 1.34 -33.54 15.81
CA SER A 304 1.02 -33.98 14.45
C SER A 304 -0.11 -35.01 14.51
N PRO A 305 -1.26 -34.79 13.85
CA PRO A 305 -1.59 -33.61 13.04
C PRO A 305 -1.65 -32.31 13.89
N PHE A 306 -1.52 -31.17 13.22
CA PHE A 306 -1.65 -29.86 13.85
C PHE A 306 -3.05 -29.67 14.43
N THR A 307 -3.14 -28.87 15.50
CA THR A 307 -4.43 -28.52 16.11
C THR A 307 -4.77 -27.07 15.80
N ALA A 308 -5.97 -26.82 15.26
CA ALA A 308 -6.47 -25.48 15.03
C ALA A 308 -7.28 -24.98 16.24
N LEU A 309 -7.11 -23.72 16.61
CA LEU A 309 -7.88 -23.03 17.66
C LEU A 309 -8.30 -21.65 17.19
N LYS A 310 -9.44 -21.15 17.66
CA LYS A 310 -9.72 -19.71 17.69
C LYS A 310 -9.07 -19.13 18.95
N VAL A 311 -8.18 -18.16 18.81
CA VAL A 311 -7.43 -17.57 19.93
C VAL A 311 -7.72 -16.09 20.15
N GLY A 312 -8.23 -15.38 19.14
CA GLY A 312 -8.62 -13.97 19.28
C GLY A 312 -9.99 -13.70 18.66
N THR A 313 -10.79 -12.88 19.34
CA THR A 313 -12.05 -12.36 18.82
C THR A 313 -11.85 -10.91 18.37
N LEU A 314 -12.20 -10.64 17.11
CA LEU A 314 -12.18 -9.30 16.54
C LEU A 314 -13.46 -8.52 16.93
N PRO A 315 -13.43 -7.19 16.94
CA PRO A 315 -14.60 -6.37 17.24
C PRO A 315 -15.76 -6.58 16.24
N PRO A 316 -17.02 -6.30 16.63
CA PRO A 316 -18.17 -6.42 15.73
C PRO A 316 -18.12 -5.54 14.48
N GLU A 317 -17.49 -4.37 14.56
CA GLU A 317 -17.30 -3.41 13.46
C GLU A 317 -16.22 -3.85 12.44
N THR A 318 -15.71 -5.06 12.57
CA THR A 318 -14.70 -5.60 11.66
C THR A 318 -15.31 -5.88 10.28
N GLY A 319 -15.06 -4.98 9.33
CA GLY A 319 -15.44 -5.15 7.92
C GLY A 319 -14.46 -6.01 7.13
N GLY A 320 -13.22 -6.12 7.61
CA GLY A 320 -12.16 -6.89 6.97
C GLY A 320 -11.09 -7.34 7.96
N SER A 321 -10.44 -8.45 7.64
CA SER A 321 -9.27 -8.90 8.39
C SER A 321 -8.10 -7.94 8.15
N GLY A 322 -7.23 -7.80 9.14
CA GLY A 322 -6.09 -6.89 9.07
C GLY A 322 -4.74 -7.60 9.10
N PHE A 323 -3.74 -6.88 9.59
CA PHE A 323 -2.35 -7.31 9.57
C PHE A 323 -1.97 -8.03 10.87
N THR A 324 -0.97 -8.90 10.77
CA THR A 324 -0.39 -9.63 11.90
C THR A 324 1.12 -9.41 11.87
N ALA A 325 1.69 -9.01 12.99
CA ALA A 325 3.14 -8.89 13.15
C ALA A 325 3.53 -9.23 14.59
N VAL A 326 4.62 -9.96 14.77
CA VAL A 326 5.07 -10.40 16.12
C VAL A 326 6.43 -9.81 16.43
N ALA A 327 6.53 -9.14 17.58
CA ALA A 327 7.77 -8.58 18.12
C ALA A 327 8.62 -9.65 18.79
N THR A 328 9.92 -9.40 18.95
CA THR A 328 10.86 -10.37 19.55
C THR A 328 10.62 -10.64 21.04
N ASN A 329 9.88 -9.75 21.73
CA ASN A 329 9.42 -9.95 23.11
C ASN A 329 8.05 -10.67 23.18
N GLY A 330 7.53 -11.18 22.07
CA GLY A 330 6.33 -12.01 22.00
C GLY A 330 5.01 -11.26 21.91
N VAL A 331 5.02 -9.91 21.91
CA VAL A 331 3.81 -9.12 21.66
C VAL A 331 3.39 -9.29 20.20
N ALA A 332 2.13 -9.64 19.97
CA ALA A 332 1.56 -9.71 18.63
C ALA A 332 0.72 -8.45 18.37
N MET A 333 1.11 -7.69 17.35
CA MET A 333 0.21 -6.70 16.77
C MET A 333 -0.80 -7.43 15.88
N LEU A 334 -2.07 -7.33 16.27
CA LEU A 334 -3.20 -7.93 15.57
C LEU A 334 -4.13 -6.80 15.11
N GLY A 335 -4.37 -6.74 13.81
CA GLY A 335 -5.16 -5.68 13.20
C GLY A 335 -6.44 -6.16 12.54
N TYR A 336 -7.29 -5.19 12.23
CA TYR A 336 -8.55 -5.35 11.52
C TYR A 336 -8.91 -4.06 10.80
N PHE A 337 -9.70 -4.16 9.73
CA PHE A 337 -10.32 -3.00 9.10
C PHE A 337 -11.65 -2.70 9.81
N SER A 338 -11.80 -1.47 10.28
CA SER A 338 -13.00 -1.01 10.97
C SER A 338 -13.97 -0.35 10.00
N ASP A 339 -15.20 -0.84 9.92
CA ASP A 339 -16.28 -0.22 9.14
C ASP A 339 -16.77 1.10 9.76
N ASP A 340 -16.45 1.36 11.03
CA ASP A 340 -16.80 2.59 11.71
C ASP A 340 -15.84 3.73 11.36
N THR A 341 -14.52 3.44 11.33
CA THR A 341 -13.47 4.44 11.09
C THR A 341 -12.95 4.46 9.66
N PHE A 342 -13.25 3.41 8.88
CA PHE A 342 -12.69 3.17 7.54
C PHE A 342 -11.15 3.09 7.53
N LEU A 343 -10.56 2.70 8.65
CA LEU A 343 -9.11 2.56 8.83
C LEU A 343 -8.74 1.13 9.21
N ASN A 344 -7.53 0.75 8.85
CA ASN A 344 -6.88 -0.39 9.49
C ASN A 344 -6.46 0.03 10.91
N GLU A 345 -6.87 -0.74 11.90
CA GLU A 345 -6.49 -0.59 13.31
C GLU A 345 -5.52 -1.70 13.72
N GLY A 346 -4.60 -1.40 14.64
CA GLY A 346 -3.66 -2.37 15.19
C GLY A 346 -3.71 -2.39 16.72
N ARG A 347 -3.73 -3.58 17.31
CA ARG A 347 -3.80 -3.81 18.76
C ARG A 347 -2.62 -4.66 19.24
N ALA A 348 -1.91 -4.22 20.27
CA ALA A 348 -0.72 -4.88 20.80
C ALA A 348 -1.08 -5.92 21.86
N VAL A 349 -1.32 -7.16 21.44
CA VAL A 349 -1.76 -8.25 22.32
C VAL A 349 -0.58 -8.84 23.09
N ALA A 350 -0.79 -8.97 24.40
CA ALA A 350 0.22 -9.44 25.34
C ALA A 350 0.57 -10.93 25.15
N PRO A 351 1.86 -11.32 25.28
CA PRO A 351 2.28 -12.71 25.11
C PRO A 351 1.62 -13.67 26.11
N ALA A 352 1.32 -13.23 27.34
CA ALA A 352 0.62 -14.06 28.33
C ALA A 352 -0.82 -14.37 27.90
N ALA A 353 -1.53 -13.41 27.28
CA ALA A 353 -2.88 -13.62 26.76
C ALA A 353 -2.90 -14.65 25.62
N ILE A 354 -1.91 -14.57 24.71
CA ILE A 354 -1.75 -15.53 23.62
C ILE A 354 -1.45 -16.93 24.17
N THR A 355 -0.52 -17.02 25.11
CA THR A 355 -0.14 -18.28 25.77
C THR A 355 -1.33 -18.92 26.48
N GLU A 356 -2.11 -18.12 27.21
CA GLU A 356 -3.32 -18.58 27.89
C GLU A 356 -4.39 -19.06 26.92
N ALA A 357 -4.59 -18.36 25.80
CA ALA A 357 -5.54 -18.77 24.76
C ALA A 357 -5.12 -20.09 24.08
N LEU A 358 -3.83 -20.26 23.78
CA LEU A 358 -3.28 -21.51 23.23
C LEU A 358 -3.42 -22.69 24.19
N ARG A 359 -3.32 -22.44 25.50
CA ARG A 359 -3.39 -23.46 26.56
C ARG A 359 -4.83 -23.84 26.89
N SER A 360 -5.72 -22.86 27.03
CA SER A 360 -7.10 -23.05 27.50
C SER A 360 -8.11 -23.26 26.36
N GLY A 361 -7.76 -22.85 25.13
CA GLY A 361 -8.71 -22.75 24.02
C GLY A 361 -9.71 -21.60 24.16
N THR A 362 -9.57 -20.75 25.18
CA THR A 362 -10.45 -19.58 25.39
C THR A 362 -9.84 -18.36 24.70
N PRO A 363 -10.54 -17.75 23.72
CA PRO A 363 -9.98 -16.63 22.99
C PRO A 363 -9.95 -15.34 23.81
N PHE A 364 -8.92 -14.51 23.61
CA PHE A 364 -8.90 -13.13 24.09
C PHE A 364 -9.72 -12.21 23.18
N VAL A 365 -10.05 -11.01 23.65
CA VAL A 365 -10.68 -9.95 22.85
C VAL A 365 -9.59 -9.01 22.35
N VAL A 366 -9.47 -8.85 21.03
CA VAL A 366 -8.40 -8.06 20.40
C VAL A 366 -8.54 -6.56 20.75
N ALA A 367 -9.78 -6.07 20.83
CA ALA A 367 -10.10 -4.68 21.16
C ALA A 367 -9.58 -4.21 22.53
N ASP A 368 -9.50 -5.14 23.49
CA ASP A 368 -9.11 -4.86 24.87
C ASP A 368 -7.60 -4.59 25.00
N ALA A 369 -6.81 -4.94 23.98
CA ALA A 369 -5.38 -4.68 23.98
C ALA A 369 -5.07 -3.23 23.60
N PRO A 370 -3.94 -2.67 24.07
CA PRO A 370 -3.51 -1.32 23.74
C PRO A 370 -3.50 -1.04 22.23
N ALA A 371 -4.07 0.08 21.81
CA ALA A 371 -4.07 0.50 20.42
C ALA A 371 -2.69 1.03 19.99
N LEU A 372 -2.35 0.82 18.73
CA LEU A 372 -1.29 1.55 18.05
C LEU A 372 -1.91 2.82 17.45
N ASP A 373 -1.40 3.98 17.84
CA ASP A 373 -1.77 5.26 17.21
C ASP A 373 -1.05 5.43 15.87
N VAL A 374 -1.57 4.77 14.84
CA VAL A 374 -1.01 4.82 13.49
C VAL A 374 -1.23 6.21 12.88
N GLY A 375 -2.43 6.77 13.05
CA GLY A 375 -2.81 8.10 12.54
C GLY A 375 -2.97 8.18 11.02
N SER A 376 -3.12 7.04 10.34
CA SER A 376 -3.42 6.91 8.91
C SER A 376 -3.85 5.47 8.62
N ASN A 377 -4.17 5.18 7.36
CA ASN A 377 -4.21 3.81 6.90
C ASN A 377 -2.79 3.20 6.87
N PHE A 378 -2.70 1.86 6.82
CA PHE A 378 -1.46 1.13 6.64
C PHE A 378 -1.73 -0.20 5.92
N VAL A 379 -0.73 -0.66 5.14
CA VAL A 379 -0.91 -1.82 4.22
C VAL A 379 0.10 -2.95 4.42
N ALA A 380 0.99 -2.81 5.40
CA ALA A 380 1.90 -3.87 5.80
C ALA A 380 2.35 -3.67 7.24
N ALA A 381 2.68 -4.76 7.91
CA ALA A 381 3.25 -4.76 9.25
C ALA A 381 4.29 -5.87 9.38
N SER A 382 5.33 -5.65 10.18
CA SER A 382 6.31 -6.67 10.49
C SER A 382 6.99 -6.45 11.85
N GLY A 383 7.52 -7.52 12.43
CA GLY A 383 8.32 -7.43 13.65
C GLY A 383 9.58 -6.59 13.42
N HIS A 384 9.92 -5.76 14.40
CA HIS A 384 11.13 -4.93 14.37
C HIS A 384 11.67 -4.78 15.80
N GLY A 385 12.37 -5.82 16.26
CA GLY A 385 12.87 -5.95 17.62
C GLY A 385 11.72 -6.06 18.63
N GLU A 386 11.85 -5.38 19.77
CA GLU A 386 10.80 -5.25 20.78
C GLU A 386 9.74 -4.24 20.32
N GLY A 387 9.11 -4.51 19.19
CA GLY A 387 8.16 -3.62 18.53
C GLY A 387 7.79 -4.12 17.14
N VAL A 388 6.97 -3.36 16.45
CA VAL A 388 6.58 -3.63 15.06
C VAL A 388 6.75 -2.37 14.21
N SER A 389 7.01 -2.56 12.93
CA SER A 389 6.96 -1.50 11.92
C SER A 389 5.75 -1.68 11.02
N VAL A 390 5.13 -0.56 10.63
CA VAL A 390 3.98 -0.49 9.72
C VAL A 390 4.29 0.42 8.54
N LEU A 391 3.82 0.05 7.34
CA LEU A 391 3.88 0.90 6.15
C LEU A 391 2.62 1.76 6.08
N ARG A 392 2.77 3.04 6.39
CA ARG A 392 1.70 4.03 6.46
C ARG A 392 1.49 4.74 5.14
N GLY A 393 0.29 5.26 4.97
CA GLY A 393 -0.13 5.99 3.78
C GLY A 393 -1.63 6.01 3.62
N ASP A 394 -2.07 6.32 2.41
CA ASP A 394 -3.50 6.33 2.07
C ASP A 394 -3.73 5.99 0.60
N TYR A 395 -4.98 5.69 0.26
CA TYR A 395 -5.42 5.42 -1.11
C TYR A 395 -5.80 6.71 -1.81
N VAL A 396 -5.02 7.10 -2.82
CA VAL A 396 -5.14 8.41 -3.46
C VAL A 396 -5.95 8.31 -4.78
N PRO A 397 -6.97 9.16 -5.00
CA PRO A 397 -7.71 9.22 -6.27
C PRO A 397 -6.81 9.61 -7.47
N PRO A 398 -7.20 9.26 -8.72
CA PRO A 398 -8.45 8.59 -9.11
C PRO A 398 -8.38 7.05 -9.05
N ASP A 399 -7.17 6.48 -9.10
CA ASP A 399 -6.98 5.04 -9.25
C ASP A 399 -6.99 4.29 -7.91
N TYR A 400 -7.03 5.02 -6.79
CA TYR A 400 -6.95 4.47 -5.43
C TYR A 400 -5.74 3.56 -5.26
N ASN A 401 -4.60 3.98 -5.80
CA ASN A 401 -3.33 3.38 -5.50
C ASN A 401 -2.88 3.83 -4.12
N PHE A 402 -2.32 2.91 -3.33
CA PHE A 402 -1.76 3.26 -2.05
C PHE A 402 -0.48 4.10 -2.24
N ALA A 403 -0.50 5.32 -1.70
CA ALA A 403 0.66 6.20 -1.64
C ALA A 403 1.28 6.12 -0.25
N GLY A 404 2.50 5.61 -0.17
CA GLY A 404 3.21 5.48 1.10
C GLY A 404 3.67 6.84 1.62
N THR A 405 3.50 7.08 2.91
CA THR A 405 4.05 8.28 3.59
C THR A 405 5.34 7.95 4.33
N ASP A 406 5.34 6.84 5.06
CA ASP A 406 6.45 6.43 5.91
C ASP A 406 6.34 4.97 6.35
N VAL A 407 7.47 4.35 6.65
CA VAL A 407 7.53 3.16 7.50
C VAL A 407 7.76 3.65 8.92
N SER A 408 6.85 3.35 9.84
CA SER A 408 6.89 3.80 11.23
C SER A 408 6.97 2.62 12.19
N ARG A 409 7.80 2.75 13.24
CA ARG A 409 7.97 1.76 14.30
C ARG A 409 7.22 2.15 15.57
N PHE A 410 6.64 1.16 16.21
CA PHE A 410 6.05 1.24 17.55
C PHE A 410 6.80 0.28 18.48
N ALA A 411 7.45 0.81 19.51
CA ALA A 411 8.12 0.01 20.53
C ALA A 411 7.09 -0.61 21.48
N PHE A 412 7.34 -1.82 21.96
CA PHE A 412 6.52 -2.48 22.97
C PHE A 412 7.33 -2.75 24.22
N THR A 413 6.81 -2.31 25.37
CA THR A 413 7.34 -2.68 26.67
C THR A 413 6.38 -3.68 27.31
N VAL A 414 6.93 -4.74 27.90
CA VAL A 414 6.16 -5.81 28.53
C VAL A 414 6.52 -5.88 30.01
N THR A 415 5.51 -5.91 30.87
CA THR A 415 5.65 -6.09 32.33
C THR A 415 4.77 -7.24 32.82
N ASP A 416 4.81 -7.50 34.13
CA ASP A 416 3.89 -8.43 34.80
C ASP A 416 3.88 -9.82 34.16
N GLU A 417 5.08 -10.38 33.98
CA GLU A 417 5.31 -11.71 33.40
C GLU A 417 4.70 -11.90 32.01
N GLY A 418 4.58 -10.83 31.23
CA GLY A 418 4.01 -10.91 29.88
C GLY A 418 2.54 -10.50 29.79
N ALA A 419 1.92 -10.07 30.90
CA ALA A 419 0.49 -9.75 30.94
C ALA A 419 0.17 -8.32 30.52
N THR A 420 1.09 -7.38 30.74
CA THR A 420 0.84 -5.96 30.47
C THR A 420 1.76 -5.46 29.38
N VAL A 421 1.17 -4.77 28.40
CA VAL A 421 1.88 -4.18 27.26
C VAL A 421 1.68 -2.67 27.29
N THR A 422 2.75 -1.93 27.05
CA THR A 422 2.70 -0.49 26.76
C THR A 422 3.22 -0.26 25.34
N VAL A 423 2.46 0.50 24.56
CA VAL A 423 2.83 0.92 23.20
C VAL A 423 3.53 2.27 23.28
N GLY A 424 4.77 2.32 22.78
CA GLY A 424 5.54 3.55 22.68
C GLY A 424 5.02 4.47 21.57
N ALA A 425 5.45 5.73 21.61
CA ALA A 425 5.11 6.69 20.57
C ALA A 425 5.61 6.24 19.18
N ARG A 426 4.88 6.65 18.14
CA ARG A 426 5.25 6.39 16.74
C ARG A 426 6.63 6.99 16.43
N GLN A 427 7.53 6.16 15.93
CA GLN A 427 8.87 6.57 15.50
C GLN A 427 9.05 6.30 13.99
N PRO A 428 9.10 7.33 13.13
CA PRO A 428 9.42 7.16 11.72
C PRO A 428 10.78 6.46 11.51
N VAL A 429 10.81 5.49 10.60
CA VAL A 429 12.00 4.70 10.21
C VAL A 429 12.49 5.11 8.83
N LEU A 430 11.58 5.10 7.86
CA LEU A 430 11.79 5.53 6.48
C LEU A 430 10.69 6.52 6.13
N VAL A 431 11.01 7.62 5.45
CA VAL A 431 10.02 8.60 4.98
C VAL A 431 10.12 8.71 3.47
N TYR A 432 8.96 8.77 2.82
CA TYR A 432 8.87 9.01 1.38
C TYR A 432 9.10 10.49 1.10
N ALA A 433 10.17 10.81 0.37
CA ALA A 433 10.39 12.17 -0.16
C ALA A 433 9.57 12.42 -1.43
N ASP A 434 9.34 11.35 -2.18
CA ASP A 434 8.55 11.25 -3.41
C ASP A 434 8.00 9.82 -3.51
N GLN A 435 7.38 9.46 -4.64
CA GLN A 435 6.88 8.09 -4.90
C GLN A 435 7.76 7.32 -5.91
N CYS A 436 9.01 7.76 -6.12
CA CYS A 436 9.94 7.17 -7.08
C CYS A 436 10.54 5.84 -6.60
N THR A 437 10.57 5.64 -5.28
CA THR A 437 10.95 4.37 -4.65
C THR A 437 9.79 3.80 -3.87
N ARG A 438 9.43 2.55 -4.12
CA ARG A 438 8.32 1.86 -3.46
C ARG A 438 8.85 0.87 -2.45
N VAL A 439 8.24 0.83 -1.26
CA VAL A 439 8.34 -0.33 -0.37
C VAL A 439 7.42 -1.43 -0.89
N THR A 440 7.99 -2.58 -1.22
CA THR A 440 7.27 -3.72 -1.83
C THR A 440 6.95 -4.83 -0.82
N GLY A 441 7.60 -4.82 0.34
CA GLY A 441 7.33 -5.77 1.42
C GLY A 441 8.15 -5.48 2.66
N MET A 442 7.73 -6.06 3.78
CA MET A 442 8.43 -5.97 5.06
C MET A 442 8.40 -7.33 5.75
N THR A 443 9.54 -7.76 6.25
CA THR A 443 9.67 -9.00 7.03
C THR A 443 10.71 -8.84 8.13
N ALA A 444 10.59 -9.55 9.23
CA ALA A 444 11.53 -9.47 10.33
C ALA A 444 12.81 -10.26 9.99
N ILE A 445 13.97 -9.77 10.43
CA ILE A 445 15.24 -10.51 10.38
C ILE A 445 15.95 -10.41 11.73
N GLY A 446 15.65 -11.37 12.61
CA GLY A 446 16.07 -11.29 14.01
C GLY A 446 15.42 -10.10 14.72
N VAL A 447 16.23 -9.17 15.21
CA VAL A 447 15.77 -7.93 15.86
C VAL A 447 15.61 -6.75 14.88
N ASP A 448 16.02 -6.94 13.64
CA ASP A 448 16.04 -5.91 12.60
C ASP A 448 14.85 -6.09 11.64
N LEU A 449 14.61 -5.08 10.81
CA LEU A 449 13.60 -5.11 9.76
C LEU A 449 14.27 -5.34 8.41
N LEU A 450 13.69 -6.21 7.59
CA LEU A 450 14.08 -6.39 6.19
C LEU A 450 13.01 -5.76 5.31
N VAL A 451 13.39 -4.73 4.55
CA VAL A 451 12.48 -3.94 3.70
C VAL A 451 12.78 -4.25 2.25
N GLY A 452 11.76 -4.68 1.50
CA GLY A 452 11.80 -4.74 0.04
C GLY A 452 11.60 -3.35 -0.53
N VAL A 453 12.51 -2.92 -1.40
CA VAL A 453 12.41 -1.65 -2.13
C VAL A 453 12.51 -1.90 -3.62
N ASP A 454 11.78 -1.13 -4.42
CA ASP A 454 11.80 -1.18 -5.88
C ASP A 454 11.75 0.23 -6.48
N ASP A 455 12.57 0.47 -7.49
CA ASP A 455 12.74 1.75 -8.19
C ASP A 455 13.48 1.53 -9.52
N LYS A 456 14.02 2.58 -10.14
CA LYS A 456 14.75 2.52 -11.42
C LYS A 456 15.95 1.55 -11.44
N ASN A 457 16.52 1.19 -10.29
CA ASN A 457 17.61 0.22 -10.19
C ASN A 457 17.12 -1.21 -9.88
N GLY A 458 15.81 -1.40 -9.81
CA GLY A 458 15.15 -2.67 -9.62
C GLY A 458 15.03 -3.11 -8.16
N PRO A 459 14.37 -4.27 -7.95
CA PRO A 459 13.98 -4.73 -6.63
C PRO A 459 15.17 -5.24 -5.82
N ARG A 460 15.17 -4.91 -4.54
CA ARG A 460 16.21 -5.32 -3.58
C ARG A 460 15.67 -5.33 -2.16
N LEU A 461 16.32 -6.11 -1.31
CA LEU A 461 16.08 -6.14 0.13
C LEU A 461 17.13 -5.29 0.83
N VAL A 462 16.71 -4.51 1.84
CA VAL A 462 17.59 -3.68 2.67
C VAL A 462 17.32 -4.00 4.13
N ARG A 463 18.37 -4.33 4.89
CA ARG A 463 18.28 -4.56 6.33
C ARG A 463 18.35 -3.22 7.06
N ILE A 464 17.33 -2.91 7.83
CA ILE A 464 17.23 -1.71 8.65
C ILE A 464 17.38 -2.10 10.12
N GLN A 465 18.39 -1.53 10.75
CA GLN A 465 18.75 -1.82 12.13
C GLN A 465 18.41 -0.64 13.01
N GLN A 466 18.03 -0.90 14.26
CA GLN A 466 18.01 0.14 15.28
C GLN A 466 19.45 0.53 15.62
N ALA A 467 19.75 1.83 15.55
CA ALA A 467 21.08 2.31 15.91
C ALA A 467 21.37 1.99 17.39
N PRO A 468 22.62 1.63 17.75
CA PRO A 468 22.99 1.45 19.14
C PRO A 468 22.64 2.70 19.94
N GLN A 469 21.81 2.55 20.98
CA GLN A 469 21.64 3.64 21.95
C GLN A 469 22.95 3.73 22.72
N PHE A 470 23.75 4.76 22.45
CA PHE A 470 24.85 5.13 23.33
C PHE A 470 24.22 5.53 24.68
N ARG A 471 24.29 4.61 25.65
CA ARG A 471 23.90 4.87 27.04
C ARG A 471 24.99 5.61 27.78
#